data_AF-G1MU91-F1
#
_entry.id   AF-G1MU91-F1
#
_cell.length_a   1.000
_cell.length_b   1.000
_cell.length_c   1.000
_cell.angle_alpha   90.00
_cell.angle_beta   90.00
_cell.angle_gamma   90.00
#
_symmetry.space_group_name_H-M   'P 1'
#
loop_
_entity.id
_entity.type
_entity.pdbx_description
1 polymer ?
#
loop_
_entity_poly.entity_id
_entity_poly.type
_entity_poly.pdbx_seq_one_letter_code
_entity_poly.pdbx_strand_id
1 'polypeptide(L)'
;MAEPLQLCDVPTARQGLRDNHSNLQRVAEYCESNYLQASDKRKALEETMAFSTQSLASVAYQVSSLATTFLQLLDLQAAELQKLEANVSCVAQVGPTSATAYLWVCAAVGFGP
;
A
#
# COMPACT_ATOMS: atom_id res chain seq x y z
N MET A 1 -18.44 1.32 -8.13
CA MET A 1 -18.21 -0.05 -7.63
C MET A 1 -16.80 -0.04 -7.06
N ALA A 2 -16.65 0.22 -5.76
CA ALA A 2 -15.34 0.20 -5.11
C ALA A 2 -15.06 -1.26 -4.74
N GLU A 3 -14.11 -1.87 -5.43
CA GLU A 3 -13.67 -3.24 -5.16
C GLU A 3 -12.99 -3.28 -3.78
N PRO A 4 -13.27 -4.28 -2.92
CA PRO A 4 -12.71 -4.32 -1.59
C PRO A 4 -11.22 -4.64 -1.71
N LEU A 5 -10.38 -3.67 -1.32
CA LEU A 5 -8.93 -3.82 -1.27
C LEU A 5 -8.56 -4.99 -0.35
N GLN A 6 -8.06 -6.07 -0.94
CA GLN A 6 -7.40 -7.10 -0.16
C GLN A 6 -6.04 -6.58 0.26
N LEU A 7 -5.83 -6.49 1.57
CA LEU A 7 -4.54 -6.26 2.21
C LEU A 7 -3.39 -7.16 1.66
N CYS A 8 -3.77 -8.27 1.01
CA CYS A 8 -2.90 -9.23 0.34
C CYS A 8 -2.20 -8.70 -0.93
N ASP A 9 -2.64 -7.56 -1.48
CA ASP A 9 -2.18 -7.09 -2.78
C ASP A 9 -0.82 -6.40 -2.74
N VAL A 10 -0.47 -5.69 -1.66
CA VAL A 10 0.83 -5.00 -1.55
C VAL A 10 2.03 -5.95 -1.58
N PRO A 11 2.11 -7.00 -0.73
CA PRO A 11 3.23 -7.93 -0.76
C PRO A 11 3.28 -8.72 -2.09
N THR A 12 2.12 -9.04 -2.67
CA THR A 12 2.02 -9.74 -3.96
C THR A 12 2.47 -8.85 -5.13
N ALA A 13 2.01 -7.60 -5.19
CA ALA A 13 2.44 -6.63 -6.21
C ALA A 13 3.94 -6.33 -6.10
N ARG A 14 4.47 -6.24 -4.87
CA ARG A 14 5.91 -6.13 -4.63
C ARG A 14 6.68 -7.36 -5.12
N GLN A 15 6.14 -8.57 -4.94
CA GLN A 15 6.74 -9.78 -5.48
C GLN A 15 6.72 -9.77 -7.01
N GLY A 16 5.60 -9.38 -7.64
CA GLY A 16 5.51 -9.21 -9.08
C GLY A 16 6.53 -8.23 -9.65
N LEU A 17 6.85 -7.15 -8.92
CA LEU A 17 7.91 -6.20 -9.29
C LEU A 17 9.30 -6.85 -9.28
N ARG A 18 9.57 -7.72 -8.29
CA ARG A 18 10.84 -8.46 -8.18
C ARG A 18 10.99 -9.50 -9.29
N ASP A 19 9.92 -10.21 -9.59
CA ASP A 19 9.91 -11.19 -10.67
C ASP A 19 10.10 -10.50 -12.03
N ASN A 20 9.47 -9.33 -12.22
CA ASN A 20 9.67 -8.52 -13.42
C ASN A 20 11.12 -8.05 -13.55
N HIS A 21 11.77 -7.62 -12.46
CA HIS A 21 13.19 -7.27 -12.50
C HIS A 21 14.08 -8.42 -13.00
N SER A 22 13.85 -9.65 -12.52
CA SER A 22 14.57 -10.83 -13.02
C SER A 22 14.27 -11.11 -14.49
N ASN A 23 13.02 -10.92 -14.92
CA ASN A 23 12.64 -11.08 -16.33
C ASN A 23 13.29 -10.03 -17.23
N LEU A 24 13.39 -8.77 -16.80
CA LEU A 24 14.04 -7.70 -17.55
C LEU A 24 15.52 -7.96 -17.77
N GLN A 25 16.20 -8.54 -16.77
CA GLN A 25 17.57 -8.97 -16.94
C GLN A 25 17.70 -10.00 -18.07
N ARG A 26 16.83 -11.02 -18.09
CA ARG A 26 16.81 -12.03 -19.17
C ARG A 26 16.48 -11.42 -20.53
N VAL A 27 15.57 -10.44 -20.59
CA VAL A 27 15.24 -9.71 -21.82
C VAL A 27 16.45 -8.93 -22.31
N ALA A 28 17.22 -8.28 -21.42
CA ALA A 28 18.43 -7.58 -21.79
C ALA A 28 19.49 -8.53 -22.36
N GLU A 29 19.73 -9.66 -21.68
CA GLU A 29 20.65 -10.72 -22.16
C GLU A 29 20.21 -11.28 -23.52
N TYR A 30 18.90 -11.49 -23.71
CA TYR A 30 18.35 -11.91 -25.00
C TYR A 30 18.56 -10.87 -26.09
N CYS A 31 18.26 -9.59 -25.84
CA CYS A 31 18.43 -8.52 -26.82
C CYS A 31 19.90 -8.39 -27.26
N GLU A 32 20.85 -8.49 -26.33
CA GLU A 32 22.28 -8.48 -26.62
C GLU A 32 22.67 -9.68 -27.50
N SER A 33 22.29 -10.89 -27.07
CA SER A 33 22.60 -12.12 -27.82
C SER A 33 21.97 -12.12 -29.22
N ASN A 34 20.70 -11.70 -29.33
CA ASN A 34 19.98 -11.59 -30.59
C ASN A 34 20.66 -10.57 -31.50
N TYR A 35 21.04 -9.40 -30.98
CA TYR A 35 21.75 -8.41 -31.76
C TYR A 35 23.12 -8.90 -32.24
N LEU A 36 23.89 -9.62 -31.41
CA LEU A 36 25.20 -10.15 -31.79
C LEU A 36 25.10 -11.26 -32.86
N GLN A 37 24.13 -12.16 -32.72
CA GLN A 37 23.98 -13.33 -33.59
C GLN A 37 23.17 -13.05 -34.87
N ALA A 38 22.31 -12.02 -34.87
CA ALA A 38 21.48 -11.70 -36.03
C ALA A 38 22.32 -11.29 -37.25
N SER A 39 21.95 -11.81 -38.41
CA SER A 39 22.49 -11.38 -39.71
C SER A 39 22.01 -9.97 -40.07
N ASP A 40 20.76 -9.64 -39.77
CA ASP A 40 20.19 -8.31 -39.95
C ASP A 40 20.12 -7.55 -38.61
N LYS A 41 21.07 -6.64 -38.43
CA LYS A 41 21.18 -5.81 -37.21
C LYS A 41 20.03 -4.82 -37.06
N ARG A 42 19.39 -4.36 -38.15
CA ARG A 42 18.28 -3.39 -38.04
C ARG A 42 17.06 -4.05 -37.43
N LYS A 43 16.73 -5.25 -37.90
CA LYS A 43 15.60 -6.02 -37.37
C LYS A 43 15.80 -6.36 -35.89
N ALA A 44 16.99 -6.81 -35.49
CA ALA A 44 17.29 -7.10 -34.09
C ALA A 44 17.23 -5.84 -33.18
N LEU A 45 17.60 -4.67 -33.73
CA LEU A 45 17.48 -3.40 -33.02
C LEU A 45 16.02 -2.98 -32.85
N GLU A 46 15.19 -3.11 -33.88
CA GLU A 46 13.74 -2.84 -33.78
C GLU A 46 13.08 -3.73 -32.73
N GLU A 47 13.44 -5.02 -32.68
CA GLU A 47 12.97 -5.96 -31.67
C GLU A 47 13.40 -5.54 -30.25
N THR A 48 14.66 -5.12 -30.08
CA THR A 48 15.17 -4.59 -28.81
C THR A 48 14.41 -3.33 -28.37
N MET A 49 14.09 -2.45 -29.31
CA MET A 49 13.32 -1.22 -29.04
C MET A 49 11.88 -1.53 -28.61
N ALA A 50 11.26 -2.52 -29.25
CA ALA A 50 9.94 -3.01 -28.87
C ALA A 50 9.96 -3.59 -27.44
N PHE A 51 10.91 -4.47 -27.13
CA PHE A 51 11.06 -5.01 -25.78
C PHE A 51 11.35 -3.92 -24.73
N SER A 52 12.18 -2.93 -25.06
CA SER A 52 12.48 -1.80 -24.16
C SER A 52 11.22 -0.98 -23.85
N THR A 53 10.41 -0.70 -24.87
CA THR A 53 9.15 0.04 -24.72
C THR A 53 8.16 -0.76 -23.86
N GLN A 54 8.01 -2.05 -24.13
CA GLN A 54 7.13 -2.94 -23.37
C GLN A 54 7.58 -3.04 -21.90
N SER A 55 8.88 -3.19 -21.67
CA SER A 55 9.50 -3.26 -20.36
C SER A 55 9.24 -1.99 -19.55
N LEU A 56 9.46 -0.83 -20.17
CA LEU A 56 9.20 0.47 -19.54
C LEU A 56 7.73 0.63 -19.17
N ALA A 57 6.82 0.32 -20.09
CA ALA A 57 5.38 0.38 -19.84
C ALA A 57 4.94 -0.56 -18.71
N SER A 58 5.48 -1.78 -18.68
CA SER A 58 5.19 -2.79 -17.66
C SER A 58 5.61 -2.33 -16.27
N VAL A 59 6.86 -1.86 -16.11
CA VAL A 59 7.36 -1.38 -14.81
C VAL A 59 6.59 -0.14 -14.35
N ALA A 60 6.33 0.82 -15.24
CA ALA A 60 5.58 2.02 -14.90
C ALA A 60 4.18 1.70 -14.38
N TYR A 61 3.48 0.77 -15.04
CA TYR A 61 2.16 0.31 -14.59
C TYR A 61 2.23 -0.36 -13.22
N GLN A 62 3.18 -1.27 -13.01
CA GLN A 62 3.31 -1.99 -11.74
C GLN A 62 3.64 -1.05 -10.58
N VAL A 63 4.53 -0.07 -10.78
CA VAL A 63 4.86 0.96 -9.77
C VAL A 63 3.64 1.83 -9.46
N SER A 64 2.91 2.28 -10.48
CA SER A 64 1.70 3.09 -10.32
C SER A 64 0.62 2.34 -9.53
N SER A 65 0.39 1.06 -9.89
CA SER A 65 -0.54 0.19 -9.17
C SER A 65 -0.15 0.03 -7.71
N LEU A 66 1.12 -0.30 -7.43
CA LEU A 66 1.62 -0.45 -6.06
C LEU A 66 1.46 0.83 -5.24
N ALA A 67 1.81 1.98 -5.80
CA ALA A 67 1.67 3.28 -5.13
C ALA A 67 0.20 3.57 -4.80
N THR A 68 -0.72 3.30 -5.73
CA THR A 68 -2.16 3.48 -5.51
C THR A 68 -2.66 2.60 -4.37
N THR A 69 -2.32 1.30 -4.39
CA THR A 69 -2.71 0.37 -3.31
C THR A 69 -2.13 0.78 -1.96
N PHE A 70 -0.89 1.26 -1.92
CA PHE A 70 -0.27 1.76 -0.69
C PHE A 70 -0.97 3.00 -0.13
N LEU A 71 -1.31 3.97 -0.98
CA LEU A 71 -2.03 5.18 -0.54
C LEU A 71 -3.40 4.82 0.04
N GLN A 72 -4.14 3.94 -0.64
CA GLN A 72 -5.44 3.49 -0.16
C GLN A 72 -5.35 2.74 1.18
N LEU A 73 -4.28 1.98 1.40
CA LEU A 73 -4.01 1.35 2.70
C LEU A 73 -3.83 2.39 3.81
N LEU A 74 -3.05 3.44 3.54
CA LEU A 74 -2.80 4.51 4.50
C LEU A 74 -4.10 5.27 4.84
N ASP A 75 -4.93 5.54 3.84
CA ASP A 75 -6.25 6.17 4.05
C ASP A 75 -7.15 5.32 4.96
N LEU A 76 -7.17 4.00 4.74
CA LEU A 76 -7.94 3.08 5.58
C LEU A 76 -7.41 3.03 7.02
N GLN A 77 -6.09 3.00 7.20
CA GLN A 77 -5.47 3.06 8.53
C GLN A 77 -5.76 4.38 9.24
N ALA A 78 -5.73 5.51 8.53
CA ALA A 78 -6.06 6.82 9.09
C ALA A 78 -7.52 6.88 9.56
N ALA A 79 -8.46 6.36 8.76
CA ALA A 79 -9.88 6.30 9.12
C ALA A 79 -10.15 5.38 10.33
N GLU A 80 -9.50 4.21 10.38
CA GLU A 80 -9.56 3.31 11.54
C GLU A 80 -9.03 3.99 12.81
N LEU A 81 -7.91 4.72 12.72
CA LEU A 81 -7.37 5.47 13.86
C LEU A 81 -8.30 6.57 14.35
N GLN A 82 -8.92 7.35 13.45
CA GLN A 82 -9.92 8.36 13.82
C GLN A 82 -11.13 7.76 14.53
N LYS A 83 -11.59 6.58 14.07
CA LYS A 83 -12.68 5.85 14.71
C LYS A 83 -12.29 5.34 16.10
N LEU A 84 -11.07 4.82 16.24
CA LEU A 84 -10.54 4.40 17.54
C LEU A 84 -10.42 5.58 18.50
N GLU A 85 -9.93 6.73 18.03
CA GLU A 85 -9.85 7.96 18.83
C GLU A 85 -11.24 8.43 19.30
N ALA A 86 -12.23 8.46 18.40
CA ALA A 86 -13.61 8.81 18.74
C ALA A 86 -14.23 7.84 19.76
N ASN A 87 -13.96 6.53 19.63
CA ASN A 87 -14.41 5.53 20.58
C ASN A 87 -13.76 5.71 21.96
N VAL A 88 -12.45 5.99 22.01
CA VAL A 88 -11.75 6.31 23.26
C VAL A 88 -12.30 7.58 23.89
N SER A 89 -12.56 8.62 23.09
CA SER A 89 -13.18 9.87 23.55
C SER A 89 -14.58 9.65 24.11
N CYS A 90 -15.40 8.82 23.45
CA CYS A 90 -16.73 8.42 23.95
C CYS A 90 -16.63 7.65 25.27
N VAL A 91 -15.75 6.66 25.37
CA VAL A 91 -15.51 5.91 26.61
C VAL A 91 -14.97 6.82 27.71
N ALA A 92 -14.13 7.81 27.40
CA ALA A 92 -13.64 8.79 28.35
C ALA A 92 -14.73 9.76 28.83
N GLN A 93 -15.72 10.07 28.00
CA GLN A 93 -16.91 10.86 28.39
C GLN A 93 -17.93 10.04 29.19
N VAL A 94 -18.01 8.72 28.96
CA VAL A 94 -18.91 7.80 29.67
C VAL A 94 -18.27 7.27 30.97
N GLY A 95 -16.95 7.28 31.08
CA GLY A 95 -16.24 7.10 32.35
C GLY A 95 -16.65 8.24 33.28
N PRO A 96 -17.06 7.96 34.54
CA PRO A 96 -17.61 8.99 35.40
C PRO A 96 -16.58 10.09 35.51
N THR A 97 -16.92 11.28 34.99
CA THR A 97 -16.11 12.46 35.19
C THR A 97 -15.78 12.48 36.67
N SER A 98 -14.50 12.44 36.99
CA SER A 98 -13.99 12.27 38.35
C SER A 98 -14.79 13.11 39.37
N ALA A 99 -15.22 14.31 38.99
CA ALA A 99 -16.14 15.15 39.76
C ALA A 99 -17.51 14.52 40.13
N THR A 100 -18.19 13.82 39.22
CA THR A 100 -19.46 13.13 39.52
C THR A 100 -19.28 11.86 40.36
N ALA A 101 -18.19 11.11 40.16
CA ALA A 101 -17.82 10.00 41.04
C ALA A 101 -17.47 10.48 42.45
N TYR A 102 -16.68 11.54 42.58
CA TYR A 102 -16.36 12.17 43.87
C TYR A 102 -17.63 12.72 44.54
N LEU A 103 -18.54 13.37 43.80
CA LEU A 103 -19.81 13.84 44.35
C LEU A 103 -20.72 12.70 44.83
N TRP A 104 -20.79 11.58 44.10
CA TRP A 104 -21.53 10.38 44.54
C TRP A 104 -20.91 9.74 45.79
N VAL A 105 -19.58 9.65 45.85
CA VAL A 105 -18.84 9.15 47.03
C VAL A 105 -19.04 10.09 48.23
N CYS A 106 -18.94 11.41 48.04
CA CYS A 106 -19.20 12.39 49.11
C CYS A 106 -20.65 12.33 49.61
N ALA A 107 -21.63 12.16 48.71
CA ALA A 107 -23.04 12.02 49.08
C ALA A 107 -23.34 10.69 49.80
N ALA A 108 -22.68 9.58 49.40
CA ALA A 108 -22.85 8.26 50.02
C ALA A 108 -22.15 8.14 51.39
N VAL A 109 -21.04 8.87 51.59
CA VAL A 109 -20.26 8.83 52.84
C VAL A 109 -20.70 9.93 53.83
N GLY A 110 -21.62 10.81 53.45
CA GLY A 110 -22.24 11.77 54.38
C GLY A 110 -21.27 12.79 54.96
N PHE A 111 -20.23 13.17 54.22
CA PHE A 111 -19.30 14.21 54.65
C PHE A 111 -19.85 15.58 54.23
N GLY A 112 -20.66 16.18 55.11
CA GLY A 112 -21.05 17.58 55.00
C GLY A 112 -19.91 18.52 55.45
N PRO A 113 -19.97 19.82 55.10
CA PRO A 113 -19.30 20.83 55.91
C PRO A 113 -19.90 20.91 57.31
#